data_AF-A0A8B7VPT6-F1
#
_entry.id   AF-A0A8B7VPT6-F1
#
_cell.length_a   1.000
_cell.length_b   1.000
_cell.length_c   1.000
_cell.angle_alpha   90.00
_cell.angle_beta   90.00
_cell.angle_gamma   90.00
#
_symmetry.space_group_name_H-M   'P 1'
#
loop_
_entity.id
_entity.type
_entity.pdbx_description
1 polymer ?
#
loop_
_entity_poly.entity_id
_entity_poly.type
_entity_poly.pdbx_seq_one_letter_code
_entity_poly.pdbx_strand_id
1 'polypeptide(L)'
;MELEKNYIRNYLKGQKEKEIGEKVPVDKVGNIPLDMNQFRMLFSTCKIPGITRDSIINYFKTESEGHCPNHIAVLCRGRVFVFDVMHEGCLITPPELLRQLTYIYKKCHSEPDGPGVPALTCEERTQWAKAREHLISLNPQNLTFLEKIQSSLLVYSFEDGSPHVTPQNYSQVLEALLVGDPVVRWGDKSYNLISFSNGIFGSNCDHAPFDAMTMVSIGYYVDEKILETEGRWKGSEKGQDIPLPEELVFTVDKKILNDINQAKAQYLKQASDLQVVAYAFTSFGKKLTKKKMLHPDTFIQLALQLAYYRLHGSPGCCYETAMTRYFYHGRTETVRSCTVEAIKWCQSMQDPSASFLEKQQNMLQAFAKHNKMMKDCSAGKGFDRHLLGLLLIAKEEGLPVPELFTDPLFSRSGGGGNFVLSTSLVGYLRVQGVVVPMVHNGYGFFYHIRDDRFVVACTAWKSCLDTDAEKLVQLIFCSFHDMMQLMNTAHL
;
A
#
# COMPACT_ATOMS: atom_id res chain seq x y z
N MET A 1 -11.45 17.43 -12.25
CA MET A 1 -12.55 17.85 -11.35
C MET A 1 -13.88 17.08 -11.53
N GLU A 2 -14.39 16.85 -12.74
CA GLU A 2 -15.73 16.21 -12.88
C GLU A 2 -15.77 14.71 -12.53
N LEU A 3 -14.67 13.97 -12.73
CA LEU A 3 -14.53 12.60 -12.22
C LEU A 3 -14.24 12.59 -10.70
N GLU A 4 -13.50 13.60 -10.21
CA GLU A 4 -13.06 13.72 -8.81
C GLU A 4 -14.23 13.75 -7.83
N LYS A 5 -15.29 14.51 -8.16
CA LYS A 5 -16.50 14.60 -7.34
C LYS A 5 -17.18 13.24 -7.14
N ASN A 6 -17.24 12.42 -8.18
CA ASN A 6 -17.87 11.09 -8.14
C ASN A 6 -16.98 10.10 -7.39
N TYR A 7 -15.67 10.19 -7.61
CA TYR A 7 -14.67 9.37 -6.95
C TYR A 7 -14.73 9.55 -5.42
N ILE A 8 -14.65 10.79 -4.94
CA ILE A 8 -14.68 11.12 -3.51
C ILE A 8 -16.03 10.73 -2.89
N ARG A 9 -17.15 11.03 -3.54
CA ARG A 9 -18.46 10.65 -3.00
C ARG A 9 -18.59 9.13 -2.87
N ASN A 10 -18.06 8.34 -3.80
CA ASN A 10 -18.13 6.89 -3.69
C ASN A 10 -17.32 6.37 -2.50
N TYR A 11 -16.15 6.96 -2.18
CA TYR A 11 -15.44 6.67 -0.93
C TYR A 11 -16.29 7.00 0.31
N LEU A 12 -16.83 8.22 0.38
CA LEU A 12 -17.62 8.69 1.51
C LEU A 12 -18.94 7.90 1.68
N LYS A 13 -19.54 7.47 0.57
CA LYS A 13 -20.72 6.59 0.57
C LYS A 13 -20.36 5.19 1.08
N GLY A 14 -19.22 4.65 0.64
CA GLY A 14 -18.69 3.38 1.16
C GLY A 14 -18.51 3.43 2.67
N GLN A 15 -17.89 4.50 3.16
CA GLN A 15 -17.75 4.74 4.59
C GLN A 15 -19.10 4.82 5.32
N LYS A 16 -19.99 5.73 4.90
CA LYS A 16 -21.23 5.99 5.62
C LYS A 16 -22.19 4.80 5.58
N GLU A 17 -22.48 4.30 4.39
CA GLU A 17 -23.52 3.28 4.22
C GLU A 17 -23.05 1.88 4.60
N LYS A 18 -21.74 1.60 4.49
CA LYS A 18 -21.22 0.26 4.77
C LYS A 18 -20.46 0.18 6.08
N GLU A 19 -19.52 1.07 6.37
CA GLU A 19 -18.70 0.91 7.58
C GLU A 19 -19.40 1.44 8.83
N ILE A 20 -19.82 2.71 8.80
CA ILE A 20 -20.52 3.35 9.92
C ILE A 20 -21.85 2.63 10.22
N GLY A 21 -22.60 2.28 9.18
CA GLY A 21 -23.86 1.53 9.29
C GLY A 21 -23.73 0.00 9.37
N GLU A 22 -22.51 -0.53 9.51
CA GLU A 22 -22.23 -1.97 9.66
C GLU A 22 -22.80 -2.87 8.53
N LYS A 23 -22.84 -2.36 7.29
CA LYS A 23 -23.27 -3.08 6.08
C LYS A 23 -22.12 -3.55 5.18
N VAL A 24 -20.85 -3.43 5.60
CA VAL A 24 -19.74 -4.12 4.92
C VAL A 24 -19.97 -5.63 5.08
N PRO A 25 -20.07 -6.40 3.99
CA PRO A 25 -20.17 -7.84 4.09
C PRO A 25 -18.95 -8.41 4.83
N VAL A 26 -19.20 -9.30 5.79
CA VAL A 26 -18.12 -10.00 6.50
C VAL A 26 -17.34 -10.84 5.49
N ASP A 27 -16.04 -10.60 5.39
CA ASP A 27 -15.16 -11.39 4.54
C ASP A 27 -15.12 -12.84 5.02
N LYS A 28 -15.07 -13.79 4.08
CA LYS A 28 -15.04 -15.22 4.37
C LYS A 28 -14.06 -15.97 3.46
N VAL A 29 -13.44 -17.03 4.00
CA VAL A 29 -12.83 -18.08 3.18
C VAL A 29 -13.72 -19.31 3.23
N GLY A 30 -14.32 -19.66 2.10
CA GLY A 30 -15.46 -20.59 2.10
C GLY A 30 -16.58 -20.01 2.96
N ASN A 31 -16.95 -20.71 4.03
CA ASN A 31 -17.95 -20.24 5.00
C ASN A 31 -17.35 -19.71 6.31
N ILE A 32 -16.03 -19.66 6.44
CA ILE A 32 -15.35 -19.25 7.68
C ILE A 32 -15.19 -17.72 7.69
N PRO A 33 -15.76 -17.01 8.68
CA PRO A 33 -15.57 -15.57 8.83
C PRO A 33 -14.11 -15.19 9.07
N LEU A 34 -13.71 -14.05 8.54
CA LEU A 34 -12.43 -13.42 8.80
C LEU A 34 -12.59 -12.19 9.71
N ASP A 35 -11.51 -11.82 10.37
CA ASP A 35 -11.38 -10.58 11.13
C ASP A 35 -11.63 -9.36 10.23
N MET A 36 -12.42 -8.42 10.75
CA MET A 36 -12.78 -7.17 10.08
C MET A 36 -12.27 -5.93 10.84
N ASN A 37 -11.44 -6.09 11.89
CA ASN A 37 -11.00 -4.98 12.73
C ASN A 37 -10.25 -3.91 11.93
N GLN A 38 -9.44 -4.34 10.97
CA GLN A 38 -8.64 -3.45 10.12
C GLN A 38 -9.47 -2.41 9.36
N PHE A 39 -10.75 -2.68 9.05
CA PHE A 39 -11.63 -1.69 8.39
C PHE A 39 -11.89 -0.47 9.27
N ARG A 40 -11.87 -0.62 10.59
CA ARG A 40 -12.01 0.50 11.54
C ARG A 40 -10.88 1.50 11.44
N MET A 41 -9.76 1.10 10.85
CA MET A 41 -8.56 1.93 10.71
C MET A 41 -8.51 2.69 9.39
N LEU A 42 -9.46 2.46 8.47
CA LEU A 42 -9.45 3.09 7.17
C LEU A 42 -9.73 4.58 7.27
N PHE A 43 -10.82 4.95 7.95
CA PHE A 43 -11.23 6.33 8.12
C PHE A 43 -10.89 6.87 9.51
N SER A 44 -10.80 8.21 9.60
CA SER A 44 -10.62 8.92 10.87
C SER A 44 -9.51 8.35 11.74
N THR A 45 -8.43 7.89 11.10
CA THR A 45 -7.28 7.29 11.76
C THR A 45 -6.01 8.01 11.32
N CYS A 46 -5.15 8.31 12.27
CA CYS A 46 -3.89 9.00 12.00
C CYS A 46 -2.82 8.55 13.00
N LYS A 47 -1.61 8.39 12.49
CA LYS A 47 -0.41 8.29 13.31
C LYS A 47 -0.04 9.64 13.90
N ILE A 48 0.59 9.61 15.07
CA ILE A 48 1.15 10.76 15.76
C ILE A 48 2.62 10.45 16.01
N PRO A 49 3.56 11.30 15.57
CA PRO A 49 4.98 11.07 15.80
C PRO A 49 5.31 11.17 17.29
N GLY A 50 6.17 10.28 17.78
CA GLY A 50 6.71 10.34 19.13
C GLY A 50 8.23 10.31 19.14
N ILE A 51 8.85 10.78 20.22
CA ILE A 51 10.32 10.87 20.33
C ILE A 51 11.00 9.50 20.20
N THR A 52 10.39 8.44 20.73
CA THR A 52 10.93 7.07 20.67
C THR A 52 9.96 6.07 20.06
N ARG A 53 8.67 6.39 20.07
CA ARG A 53 7.59 5.51 19.61
C ARG A 53 6.39 6.36 19.21
N ASP A 54 5.94 6.17 17.98
CA ASP A 54 4.71 6.77 17.46
C ASP A 54 3.47 6.10 18.07
N SER A 55 2.32 6.78 17.99
CA SER A 55 1.01 6.22 18.38
C SER A 55 0.02 6.30 17.23
N ILE A 56 -0.91 5.34 17.16
CA ILE A 56 -2.07 5.42 16.27
C ILE A 56 -3.25 5.95 17.08
N ILE A 57 -3.92 6.98 16.58
CA ILE A 57 -5.21 7.43 17.10
C ILE A 57 -6.28 7.09 16.07
N ASN A 58 -7.30 6.37 16.53
CA ASN A 58 -8.49 6.03 15.76
C ASN A 58 -9.71 6.73 16.37
N TYR A 59 -10.32 7.62 15.60
CA TYR A 59 -11.53 8.37 15.95
C TYR A 59 -12.81 7.77 15.33
N PHE A 60 -12.67 6.73 14.49
CA PHE A 60 -13.80 6.07 13.86
C PHE A 60 -14.67 5.37 14.90
N LYS A 61 -15.99 5.53 14.73
CA LYS A 61 -17.03 4.82 15.48
C LYS A 61 -18.16 4.43 14.53
N THR A 62 -18.77 3.27 14.77
CA THR A 62 -20.03 2.89 14.13
C THR A 62 -21.20 3.71 14.71
N GLU A 63 -22.36 3.68 14.06
CA GLU A 63 -23.58 4.32 14.60
C GLU A 63 -23.92 3.81 16.01
N SER A 64 -23.67 2.52 16.26
CA SER A 64 -23.90 1.85 17.55
C SER A 64 -22.90 2.29 18.64
N GLU A 65 -21.73 2.78 18.27
CA GLU A 65 -20.66 3.22 19.19
C GLU A 65 -20.66 4.72 19.48
N GLY A 66 -21.40 5.50 18.68
CA GLY A 66 -21.64 6.93 18.91
C GLY A 66 -21.11 7.83 17.79
N HIS A 67 -20.71 9.05 18.16
CA HIS A 67 -20.30 10.05 17.18
C HIS A 67 -18.98 9.69 16.48
N CYS A 68 -18.98 9.78 15.16
CA CYS A 68 -17.82 9.70 14.29
C CYS A 68 -17.64 11.06 13.60
N PRO A 69 -16.40 11.56 13.43
CA PRO A 69 -16.14 12.78 12.65
C PRO A 69 -16.81 12.73 11.28
N ASN A 70 -17.13 13.89 10.70
CA ASN A 70 -17.86 13.99 9.44
C ASN A 70 -17.23 15.00 8.46
N HIS A 71 -15.98 15.40 8.68
CA HIS A 71 -15.23 16.31 7.80
C HIS A 71 -14.08 15.59 7.09
N ILE A 72 -13.68 16.12 5.93
CA ILE A 72 -12.41 15.74 5.28
C ILE A 72 -11.39 16.86 5.38
N ALA A 73 -10.11 16.52 5.26
CA ALA A 73 -9.04 17.49 5.09
C ALA A 73 -8.59 17.49 3.63
N VAL A 74 -8.41 18.67 3.04
CA VAL A 74 -7.95 18.86 1.66
C VAL A 74 -6.62 19.59 1.65
N LEU A 75 -5.62 19.01 0.99
CA LEU A 75 -4.30 19.58 0.80
C LEU A 75 -4.17 20.13 -0.62
N CYS A 76 -3.72 21.38 -0.75
CA CYS A 76 -3.51 22.02 -2.04
C CYS A 76 -2.39 23.07 -1.91
N ARG A 77 -1.34 22.96 -2.74
CA ARG A 77 -0.22 23.92 -2.83
C ARG A 77 0.32 24.37 -1.46
N GLY A 78 0.59 23.42 -0.57
CA GLY A 78 1.16 23.67 0.77
C GLY A 78 0.17 24.22 1.81
N ARG A 79 -1.13 24.24 1.51
CA ARG A 79 -2.22 24.73 2.37
C ARG A 79 -3.18 23.61 2.73
N VAL A 80 -3.91 23.78 3.83
CA VAL A 80 -4.83 22.78 4.37
C VAL A 80 -6.21 23.40 4.57
N PHE A 81 -7.24 22.69 4.11
CA PHE A 81 -8.64 23.08 4.28
C PHE A 81 -9.45 21.95 4.88
N VAL A 82 -10.57 22.28 5.52
CA VAL A 82 -11.56 21.30 6.00
C VAL A 82 -12.97 21.74 5.64
N PHE A 83 -13.84 20.75 5.43
CA PHE A 83 -15.29 20.97 5.34
C PHE A 83 -16.03 19.68 5.72
N ASP A 84 -17.24 19.84 6.25
CA ASP A 84 -18.12 18.73 6.55
C ASP A 84 -18.68 18.12 5.26
N VAL A 85 -18.70 16.78 5.21
CA VAL A 85 -19.32 16.03 4.10
C VAL A 85 -20.79 15.72 4.36
N MET A 86 -21.31 16.18 5.49
CA MET A 86 -22.69 15.97 5.93
C MET A 86 -23.41 17.32 6.03
N HIS A 87 -24.57 17.41 5.41
CA HIS A 87 -25.45 18.58 5.49
C HIS A 87 -26.88 18.10 5.75
N GLU A 88 -27.54 18.64 6.78
CA GLU A 88 -28.90 18.25 7.20
C GLU A 88 -29.07 16.71 7.35
N GLY A 89 -28.05 16.02 7.90
CA GLY A 89 -28.06 14.56 8.10
C GLY A 89 -27.80 13.73 6.82
N CYS A 90 -27.71 14.38 5.66
CA CYS A 90 -27.45 13.74 4.37
C CYS A 90 -25.99 13.94 3.93
N LEU A 91 -25.48 13.00 3.13
CA LEU A 91 -24.13 13.13 2.54
C LEU A 91 -24.19 14.10 1.34
N ILE A 92 -23.30 15.09 1.29
CA ILE A 92 -23.25 16.09 0.21
C ILE A 92 -22.96 15.47 -1.16
N THR A 93 -23.71 15.90 -2.17
CA THR A 93 -23.74 15.41 -3.55
C THR A 93 -22.47 15.74 -4.34
N PRO A 94 -22.22 15.10 -5.51
CA PRO A 94 -21.06 15.44 -6.33
C PRO A 94 -21.02 16.91 -6.78
N PRO A 95 -22.13 17.57 -7.19
CA PRO A 95 -22.12 19.00 -7.49
C PRO A 95 -21.69 19.87 -6.29
N GLU A 96 -22.13 19.52 -5.08
CA GLU A 96 -21.73 20.22 -3.86
C GLU A 96 -20.25 20.01 -3.54
N LEU A 97 -19.76 18.77 -3.61
CA LEU A 97 -18.33 18.45 -3.48
C LEU A 97 -17.49 19.21 -4.51
N LEU A 98 -17.93 19.24 -5.77
CA LEU A 98 -17.25 19.97 -6.83
C LEU A 98 -17.15 21.47 -6.49
N ARG A 99 -18.18 22.06 -5.88
CA ARG A 99 -18.14 23.47 -5.44
C ARG A 99 -17.07 23.68 -4.37
N GLN A 100 -17.01 22.81 -3.36
CA GLN A 100 -16.02 22.87 -2.28
C GLN A 100 -14.59 22.76 -2.84
N LEU A 101 -14.35 21.76 -3.68
CA LEU A 101 -13.07 21.49 -4.32
C LEU A 101 -12.64 22.61 -5.28
N THR A 102 -13.57 23.13 -6.08
CA THR A 102 -13.31 24.24 -7.01
C THR A 102 -12.95 25.52 -6.25
N TYR A 103 -13.60 25.80 -5.12
CA TYR A 103 -13.26 26.93 -4.27
C TYR A 103 -11.80 26.83 -3.79
N ILE A 104 -11.43 25.69 -3.22
CA ILE A 104 -10.07 25.44 -2.72
C ILE A 104 -9.05 25.56 -3.85
N TYR A 105 -9.29 24.88 -4.97
CA TYR A 105 -8.40 24.88 -6.12
C TYR A 105 -8.18 26.30 -6.65
N LYS A 106 -9.26 27.05 -6.89
CA LYS A 106 -9.16 28.43 -7.41
C LYS A 106 -8.40 29.34 -6.45
N LYS A 107 -8.71 29.29 -5.15
CA LYS A 107 -8.05 30.10 -4.12
C LYS A 107 -6.54 29.84 -4.10
N CYS A 108 -6.14 28.56 -4.07
CA CYS A 108 -4.73 28.18 -4.01
C CYS A 108 -3.96 28.54 -5.29
N HIS A 109 -4.61 28.51 -6.45
CA HIS A 109 -3.97 28.86 -7.73
C HIS A 109 -3.94 30.37 -8.02
N SER A 110 -4.70 31.18 -7.27
CA SER A 110 -4.68 32.65 -7.37
C SER A 110 -3.76 33.32 -6.35
N GLU A 111 -3.21 32.56 -5.40
CA GLU A 111 -2.40 33.05 -4.28
C GLU A 111 -1.05 32.32 -4.25
N PRO A 112 -0.03 32.86 -3.55
CA PRO A 112 1.22 32.14 -3.32
C PRO A 112 1.01 30.81 -2.58
N ASP A 113 1.97 29.91 -2.74
CA ASP A 113 1.99 28.64 -2.04
C ASP A 113 2.00 28.85 -0.52
N GLY A 114 1.33 27.94 0.18
CA GLY A 114 1.29 27.94 1.64
C GLY A 114 2.63 27.53 2.28
N PRO A 115 2.68 27.53 3.62
CA PRO A 115 3.91 27.23 4.35
C PRO A 115 4.41 25.79 4.14
N GLY A 116 3.56 24.85 3.71
CA GLY A 116 3.98 23.48 3.42
C GLY A 116 4.13 22.57 4.65
N VAL A 117 3.41 22.86 5.74
CA VAL A 117 3.40 22.06 6.99
C VAL A 117 3.23 20.55 6.75
N PRO A 118 2.38 20.07 5.81
CA PRO A 118 2.26 18.63 5.53
C PRO A 118 3.58 17.92 5.22
N ALA A 119 4.56 18.63 4.64
CA ALA A 119 5.86 18.06 4.32
C ALA A 119 6.64 17.58 5.56
N LEU A 120 6.34 18.08 6.76
CA LEU A 120 6.98 17.58 7.98
C LEU A 120 6.64 16.09 8.26
N THR A 121 5.54 15.57 7.70
CA THR A 121 5.14 14.17 7.88
C THR A 121 6.05 13.16 7.16
N CYS A 122 6.89 13.62 6.24
CA CYS A 122 7.83 12.76 5.48
C CYS A 122 9.23 12.66 6.10
N GLU A 123 9.48 13.35 7.22
CA GLU A 123 10.75 13.32 7.94
C GLU A 123 10.98 12.03 8.75
N GLU A 124 12.22 11.88 9.23
CA GLU A 124 12.55 10.92 10.27
C GLU A 124 11.65 11.14 11.51
N ARG A 125 11.23 10.06 12.16
CA ARG A 125 10.13 10.06 13.14
C ARG A 125 10.41 10.95 14.35
N THR A 126 11.65 10.91 14.86
CA THR A 126 12.08 11.75 15.99
C THR A 126 12.16 13.22 15.60
N GLN A 127 12.64 13.51 14.39
CA GLN A 127 12.74 14.87 13.87
C GLN A 127 11.35 15.47 13.63
N TRP A 128 10.42 14.68 13.08
CA TRP A 128 9.02 15.08 12.98
C TRP A 128 8.40 15.30 14.36
N ALA A 129 8.60 14.41 15.33
CA ALA A 129 8.09 14.59 16.70
C ALA A 129 8.53 15.94 17.31
N LYS A 130 9.82 16.28 17.20
CA LYS A 130 10.36 17.56 17.69
C LYS A 130 9.81 18.77 16.92
N ALA A 131 9.69 18.68 15.60
CA ALA A 131 9.13 19.76 14.79
C ALA A 131 7.63 19.98 15.09
N ARG A 132 6.88 18.90 15.35
CA ARG A 132 5.48 18.96 15.80
C ARG A 132 5.35 19.67 17.15
N GLU A 133 6.19 19.33 18.12
CA GLU A 133 6.20 19.98 19.44
C GLU A 133 6.52 21.47 19.33
N HIS A 134 7.54 21.83 18.52
CA HIS A 134 7.87 23.23 18.26
C HIS A 134 6.71 23.98 17.60
N LEU A 135 6.08 23.38 16.59
CA LEU A 135 4.91 23.97 15.91
C LEU A 135 3.77 24.26 16.88
N ILE A 136 3.48 23.34 17.81
CA ILE A 136 2.45 23.53 18.85
C ILE A 136 2.84 24.64 19.83
N SER A 137 4.13 24.75 20.19
CA SER A 137 4.62 25.76 21.12
C SER A 137 4.46 27.21 20.60
N LEU A 138 4.43 27.41 19.28
CA LEU A 138 4.24 28.73 18.67
C LEU A 138 2.81 29.26 18.87
N ASN A 139 1.82 28.39 18.83
CA ASN A 139 0.42 28.74 19.02
C ASN A 139 -0.40 27.48 19.36
N PRO A 140 -1.11 27.43 20.51
CA PRO A 140 -1.97 26.30 20.86
C PRO A 140 -3.01 25.92 19.79
N GLN A 141 -3.45 26.89 18.98
CA GLN A 141 -4.38 26.64 17.87
C GLN A 141 -3.80 25.69 16.80
N ASN A 142 -2.48 25.62 16.66
CA ASN A 142 -1.83 24.66 15.77
C ASN A 142 -2.13 23.21 16.18
N LEU A 143 -2.23 22.92 17.49
CA LEU A 143 -2.65 21.59 17.94
C LEU A 143 -4.07 21.28 17.47
N THR A 144 -5.00 22.22 17.64
CA THR A 144 -6.38 22.07 17.18
C THR A 144 -6.45 21.83 15.66
N PHE A 145 -5.61 22.52 14.87
CA PHE A 145 -5.52 22.28 13.43
C PHE A 145 -4.94 20.89 13.10
N LEU A 146 -3.91 20.44 13.81
CA LEU A 146 -3.41 19.07 13.68
C LEU A 146 -4.49 18.03 14.01
N GLU A 147 -5.25 18.23 15.08
CA GLU A 147 -6.34 17.34 15.49
C GLU A 147 -7.49 17.34 14.46
N LYS A 148 -7.81 18.47 13.83
CA LYS A 148 -8.74 18.52 12.70
C LYS A 148 -8.26 17.65 11.53
N ILE A 149 -6.97 17.66 11.19
CA ILE A 149 -6.43 16.78 10.14
C ILE A 149 -6.45 15.31 10.59
N GLN A 150 -6.09 15.04 11.84
CA GLN A 150 -6.00 13.68 12.39
C GLN A 150 -7.36 12.99 12.47
N SER A 151 -8.38 13.72 12.90
CA SER A 151 -9.77 13.23 13.02
C SER A 151 -10.55 13.22 11.71
N SER A 152 -10.06 13.86 10.64
CA SER A 152 -10.76 13.88 9.34
C SER A 152 -11.01 12.47 8.81
N LEU A 153 -12.09 12.25 8.06
CA LEU A 153 -12.40 10.93 7.52
C LEU A 153 -11.27 10.39 6.66
N LEU A 154 -10.74 11.24 5.79
CA LEU A 154 -9.55 11.01 4.98
C LEU A 154 -8.83 12.34 4.75
N VAL A 155 -7.62 12.25 4.19
CA VAL A 155 -6.95 13.40 3.59
C VAL A 155 -7.08 13.28 2.07
N TYR A 156 -7.47 14.36 1.40
CA TYR A 156 -7.56 14.45 -0.05
C TYR A 156 -6.51 15.43 -0.58
N SER A 157 -5.66 15.00 -1.49
CA SER A 157 -4.51 15.76 -1.99
C SER A 157 -4.70 16.14 -3.44
N PHE A 158 -4.64 17.44 -3.73
CA PHE A 158 -4.45 17.94 -5.08
C PHE A 158 -2.96 17.92 -5.45
N GLU A 159 -2.65 17.14 -6.48
CA GLU A 159 -1.34 17.09 -7.13
C GLU A 159 -1.43 17.71 -8.52
N ASP A 160 -0.60 18.71 -8.78
CA ASP A 160 -0.56 19.37 -10.09
C ASP A 160 0.16 18.51 -11.14
N GLY A 161 0.86 17.45 -10.71
CA GLY A 161 1.49 16.47 -11.59
C GLY A 161 0.49 15.70 -12.46
N SER A 162 0.95 15.23 -13.61
CA SER A 162 0.17 14.45 -14.58
C SER A 162 0.95 13.18 -14.97
N PRO A 163 1.03 12.17 -14.07
CA PRO A 163 1.78 10.95 -14.36
C PRO A 163 1.20 10.23 -15.58
N HIS A 164 2.07 9.79 -16.48
CA HIS A 164 1.65 9.04 -17.66
C HIS A 164 1.11 7.67 -17.26
N VAL A 165 0.02 7.24 -17.91
CA VAL A 165 -0.57 5.92 -17.68
C VAL A 165 -1.15 5.36 -18.96
N THR A 166 -0.94 4.07 -19.16
CA THR A 166 -1.64 3.27 -20.17
C THR A 166 -2.15 1.99 -19.53
N PRO A 167 -3.06 1.24 -20.18
CA PRO A 167 -3.48 -0.07 -19.68
C PRO A 167 -2.35 -1.12 -19.57
N GLN A 168 -1.16 -0.84 -20.12
CA GLN A 168 0.00 -1.74 -20.11
C GLN A 168 1.11 -1.28 -19.16
N ASN A 169 1.23 0.03 -18.92
CA ASN A 169 2.29 0.63 -18.12
C ASN A 169 1.70 1.61 -17.09
N TYR A 170 1.92 1.28 -15.81
CA TYR A 170 1.42 2.02 -14.65
C TYR A 170 2.56 2.63 -13.81
N SER A 171 3.81 2.52 -14.26
CA SER A 171 5.01 2.82 -13.46
C SER A 171 5.01 4.24 -12.90
N GLN A 172 4.77 5.25 -13.75
CA GLN A 172 4.80 6.66 -13.32
C GLN A 172 3.68 7.00 -12.33
N VAL A 173 2.53 6.34 -12.42
CA VAL A 173 1.44 6.53 -11.45
C VAL A 173 1.84 5.97 -10.10
N LEU A 174 2.38 4.75 -10.05
CA LEU A 174 2.83 4.16 -8.78
C LEU A 174 4.01 4.92 -8.18
N GLU A 175 4.95 5.40 -9.00
CA GLU A 175 6.03 6.27 -8.56
C GLU A 175 5.48 7.55 -7.96
N ALA A 176 4.61 8.27 -8.67
CA ALA A 176 4.01 9.52 -8.18
C ALA A 176 3.18 9.33 -6.91
N LEU A 177 2.50 8.18 -6.74
CA LEU A 177 1.75 7.86 -5.52
C LEU A 177 2.66 7.54 -4.33
N LEU A 178 3.78 6.86 -4.56
CA LEU A 178 4.79 6.58 -3.52
C LEU A 178 5.53 7.84 -3.07
N VAL A 179 5.88 8.70 -4.04
CA VAL A 179 6.71 9.89 -3.80
C VAL A 179 5.88 11.17 -3.82
N GLY A 180 5.62 11.77 -4.99
CA GLY A 180 4.86 13.00 -5.14
C GLY A 180 5.46 14.22 -4.42
N ASP A 181 4.70 15.33 -4.35
CA ASP A 181 5.15 16.53 -3.63
C ASP A 181 4.74 16.44 -2.15
N PRO A 182 5.69 16.36 -1.20
CA PRO A 182 5.36 16.18 0.21
C PRO A 182 4.55 17.34 0.80
N VAL A 183 4.56 18.54 0.20
CA VAL A 183 3.78 19.69 0.72
C VAL A 183 2.28 19.50 0.59
N VAL A 184 1.83 18.52 -0.20
CA VAL A 184 0.43 18.14 -0.35
C VAL A 184 0.18 16.70 0.10
N ARG A 185 1.03 16.10 0.94
CA ARG A 185 0.85 14.75 1.48
C ARG A 185 0.80 14.77 3.00
N TRP A 186 -0.09 13.97 3.57
CA TRP A 186 -0.10 13.70 5.01
C TRP A 186 0.27 12.24 5.26
N GLY A 187 1.58 11.95 5.32
CA GLY A 187 2.10 10.57 5.39
C GLY A 187 1.71 9.81 6.67
N ASP A 188 1.25 10.52 7.70
CA ASP A 188 0.71 9.92 8.93
C ASP A 188 -0.75 9.48 8.81
N LYS A 189 -1.47 9.87 7.74
CA LYS A 189 -2.87 9.50 7.59
C LYS A 189 -2.99 8.03 7.21
N SER A 190 -3.94 7.33 7.82
CA SER A 190 -4.25 5.95 7.43
C SER A 190 -4.63 5.86 5.94
N TYR A 191 -5.36 6.86 5.45
CA TYR A 191 -5.82 6.94 4.07
C TYR A 191 -5.70 8.37 3.52
N ASN A 192 -4.67 8.59 2.69
CA ASN A 192 -4.51 9.81 1.90
C ASN A 192 -4.90 9.50 0.44
N LEU A 193 -6.02 10.06 -0.01
CA LEU A 193 -6.49 10.00 -1.39
C LEU A 193 -5.80 11.07 -2.22
N ILE A 194 -5.26 10.72 -3.38
CA ILE A 194 -4.47 11.61 -4.24
C ILE A 194 -5.17 11.77 -5.58
N SER A 195 -5.27 13.02 -6.04
CA SER A 195 -5.84 13.40 -7.33
C SER A 195 -4.82 14.18 -8.13
N PHE A 196 -4.47 13.65 -9.30
CA PHE A 196 -3.58 14.28 -10.27
C PHE A 196 -4.36 15.15 -11.26
N SER A 197 -3.69 16.13 -11.86
CA SER A 197 -4.31 17.12 -12.77
C SER A 197 -4.86 16.52 -14.06
N ASN A 198 -4.38 15.34 -14.47
CA ASN A 198 -4.90 14.57 -15.61
C ASN A 198 -6.10 13.65 -15.27
N GLY A 199 -6.69 13.78 -14.09
CA GLY A 199 -7.84 12.99 -13.66
C GLY A 199 -7.48 11.55 -13.28
N ILE A 200 -6.22 11.28 -12.96
CA ILE A 200 -5.76 10.03 -12.37
C ILE A 200 -5.81 10.12 -10.85
N PHE A 201 -6.14 8.99 -10.22
CA PHE A 201 -6.25 8.88 -8.77
C PHE A 201 -5.45 7.72 -8.23
N GLY A 202 -5.11 7.81 -6.96
CA GLY A 202 -4.65 6.67 -6.17
C GLY A 202 -4.62 7.04 -4.69
N SER A 203 -3.95 6.23 -3.89
CA SER A 203 -3.87 6.44 -2.46
C SER A 203 -2.48 6.15 -1.90
N ASN A 204 -2.11 6.88 -0.87
CA ASN A 204 -0.97 6.62 0.00
C ASN A 204 -1.51 6.33 1.41
N CYS A 205 -1.04 5.26 2.04
CA CYS A 205 -1.60 4.77 3.30
C CYS A 205 -0.48 4.51 4.30
N ASP A 206 -0.66 4.94 5.55
CA ASP A 206 0.16 4.45 6.64
C ASP A 206 -0.06 2.94 6.84
N HIS A 207 1.02 2.17 6.84
CA HIS A 207 0.98 0.71 6.96
C HIS A 207 0.93 0.21 8.42
N ALA A 208 1.16 1.10 9.39
CA ALA A 208 1.12 0.74 10.80
C ALA A 208 -0.25 0.22 11.26
N PRO A 209 -1.39 0.89 10.98
CA PRO A 209 -2.67 0.49 11.55
C PRO A 209 -3.39 -0.66 10.82
N PHE A 210 -3.09 -0.92 9.54
CA PHE A 210 -3.74 -2.00 8.77
C PHE A 210 -2.86 -2.48 7.59
N ASP A 211 -3.30 -3.56 6.94
CA ASP A 211 -2.66 -4.18 5.78
C ASP A 211 -3.41 -3.83 4.48
N ALA A 212 -2.74 -3.96 3.33
CA ALA A 212 -3.21 -3.44 2.04
C ALA A 212 -4.63 -3.89 1.62
N MET A 213 -5.13 -5.03 2.11
CA MET A 213 -6.44 -5.56 1.71
C MET A 213 -7.61 -4.62 2.07
N THR A 214 -7.51 -3.83 3.13
CA THR A 214 -8.55 -2.83 3.47
C THR A 214 -8.63 -1.76 2.36
N MET A 215 -7.48 -1.24 1.93
CA MET A 215 -7.37 -0.28 0.82
C MET A 215 -7.85 -0.90 -0.50
N VAL A 216 -7.48 -2.15 -0.79
CA VAL A 216 -7.91 -2.88 -1.99
C VAL A 216 -9.44 -3.02 -2.03
N SER A 217 -10.07 -3.37 -0.91
CA SER A 217 -11.52 -3.55 -0.84
C SER A 217 -12.29 -2.27 -1.12
N ILE A 218 -11.88 -1.14 -0.53
CA ILE A 218 -12.54 0.15 -0.80
C ILE A 218 -12.24 0.65 -2.21
N GLY A 219 -11.00 0.49 -2.70
CA GLY A 219 -10.61 0.86 -4.06
C GLY A 219 -11.42 0.08 -5.11
N TYR A 220 -11.62 -1.22 -4.89
CA TYR A 220 -12.47 -2.05 -5.75
C TYR A 220 -13.94 -1.63 -5.71
N TYR A 221 -14.48 -1.32 -4.52
CA TYR A 221 -15.84 -0.82 -4.41
C TYR A 221 -16.05 0.46 -5.23
N VAL A 222 -15.08 1.38 -5.17
CA VAL A 222 -15.13 2.62 -5.94
C VAL A 222 -14.98 2.36 -7.43
N ASP A 223 -14.09 1.45 -7.85
CA ASP A 223 -13.96 1.01 -9.25
C ASP A 223 -15.30 0.46 -9.79
N GLU A 224 -15.95 -0.45 -9.06
CA GLU A 224 -17.26 -0.99 -9.44
C GLU A 224 -18.32 0.11 -9.56
N LYS A 225 -18.31 1.09 -8.65
CA LYS A 225 -19.27 2.21 -8.72
C LYS A 225 -19.02 3.12 -9.91
N ILE A 226 -17.76 3.36 -10.29
CA ILE A 226 -17.43 4.11 -11.51
C ILE A 226 -17.93 3.36 -12.74
N LEU A 227 -17.71 2.04 -12.80
CA LEU A 227 -18.20 1.21 -13.91
C LEU A 227 -19.73 1.23 -13.99
N GLU A 228 -20.43 1.06 -12.87
CA GLU A 228 -21.90 1.08 -12.78
C GLU A 228 -22.51 2.41 -13.24
N THR A 229 -21.87 3.54 -12.91
CA THR A 229 -22.36 4.87 -13.27
C THR A 229 -21.74 5.43 -14.55
N GLU A 230 -20.93 4.64 -15.25
CA GLU A 230 -20.18 5.06 -16.45
C GLU A 230 -19.32 6.31 -16.20
N GLY A 231 -18.80 6.44 -14.97
CA GLY A 231 -18.01 7.58 -14.51
C GLY A 231 -18.79 8.88 -14.31
N ARG A 232 -20.13 8.87 -14.42
CA ARG A 232 -20.97 10.07 -14.39
C ARG A 232 -21.87 10.13 -13.16
N TRP A 233 -22.25 11.35 -12.79
CA TRP A 233 -23.32 11.58 -11.83
C TRP A 233 -24.66 11.52 -12.55
N LYS A 234 -25.62 10.76 -12.00
CA LYS A 234 -26.97 10.57 -12.57
C LYS A 234 -28.08 11.15 -11.68
N GLY A 235 -27.72 11.88 -10.63
CA GLY A 235 -28.66 12.49 -9.68
C GLY A 235 -28.92 13.97 -9.95
N SER A 236 -29.45 14.69 -8.95
CA SER A 236 -29.73 16.13 -9.06
C SER A 236 -28.45 16.95 -9.23
N GLU A 237 -28.47 17.91 -10.16
CA GLU A 237 -27.42 18.93 -10.34
C GLU A 237 -27.64 20.17 -9.46
N LYS A 238 -28.81 20.28 -8.81
CA LYS A 238 -29.07 21.36 -7.85
C LYS A 238 -28.30 21.06 -6.56
N GLY A 239 -27.36 21.93 -6.21
CA GLY A 239 -26.68 21.92 -4.93
C GLY A 239 -27.36 22.85 -3.93
N GLN A 240 -27.35 22.45 -2.66
CA GLN A 240 -27.79 23.26 -1.54
C GLN A 240 -26.75 24.33 -1.19
N ASP A 241 -27.18 25.33 -0.43
CA ASP A 241 -26.24 26.27 0.18
C ASP A 241 -25.57 25.61 1.38
N ILE A 242 -24.25 25.43 1.30
CA ILE A 242 -23.45 24.68 2.27
C ILE A 242 -22.22 25.54 2.60
N PRO A 243 -21.72 25.51 3.85
CA PRO A 243 -20.59 26.33 4.26
C PRO A 243 -19.39 26.20 3.31
N LEU A 244 -18.63 27.29 3.16
CA LEU A 244 -17.37 27.25 2.42
C LEU A 244 -16.30 26.50 3.23
N PRO A 245 -15.31 25.90 2.55
CA PRO A 245 -14.17 25.29 3.24
C PRO A 245 -13.44 26.26 4.15
N GLU A 246 -13.14 25.82 5.37
CA GLU A 246 -12.31 26.54 6.33
C GLU A 246 -10.84 26.25 6.05
N GLU A 247 -10.02 27.29 5.94
CA GLU A 247 -8.57 27.13 5.83
C GLU A 247 -7.92 27.03 7.22
N LEU A 248 -7.05 26.04 7.41
CA LEU A 248 -6.26 25.88 8.63
C LEU A 248 -4.95 26.65 8.50
N VAL A 249 -4.96 27.92 8.91
CA VAL A 249 -3.81 28.83 8.78
C VAL A 249 -2.84 28.64 9.95
N PHE A 250 -1.89 27.73 9.79
CA PHE A 250 -0.87 27.45 10.81
C PHE A 250 -0.02 28.69 11.13
N THR A 251 0.22 28.91 12.42
CA THR A 251 1.24 29.87 12.87
C THR A 251 2.61 29.22 12.73
N VAL A 252 3.48 29.79 11.88
CA VAL A 252 4.83 29.27 11.63
C VAL A 252 5.88 30.35 11.86
N ASP A 253 7.07 29.95 12.32
CA ASP A 253 8.23 30.81 12.46
C ASP A 253 9.33 30.41 11.46
N LYS A 254 10.46 31.14 11.48
CA LYS A 254 11.61 30.84 10.62
C LYS A 254 12.16 29.43 10.84
N LYS A 255 12.07 28.90 12.07
CA LYS A 255 12.55 27.56 12.38
C LYS A 255 11.67 26.50 11.69
N ILE A 256 10.34 26.58 11.81
CA ILE A 256 9.42 25.66 11.13
C ILE A 256 9.60 25.72 9.61
N LEU A 257 9.75 26.91 9.04
CA LEU A 257 9.98 27.04 7.60
C LEU A 257 11.28 26.36 7.16
N ASN A 258 12.35 26.44 7.97
CA ASN A 258 13.59 25.70 7.72
C ASN A 258 13.40 24.18 7.85
N ASP A 259 12.69 23.73 8.89
CA ASP A 259 12.38 22.31 9.11
C ASP A 259 11.58 21.74 7.92
N ILE A 260 10.62 22.49 7.39
CA ILE A 260 9.83 22.12 6.19
C ILE A 260 10.72 22.01 4.95
N ASN A 261 11.59 23.00 4.71
CA ASN A 261 12.49 22.98 3.56
C ASN A 261 13.48 21.82 3.63
N GLN A 262 13.99 21.52 4.83
CA GLN A 262 14.85 20.36 5.06
C GLN A 262 14.10 19.06 4.78
N ALA A 263 12.90 18.89 5.34
CA ALA A 263 12.05 17.73 5.13
C ALA A 263 11.83 17.46 3.63
N LYS A 264 11.40 18.50 2.89
CA LYS A 264 11.19 18.42 1.44
C LYS A 264 12.47 18.03 0.69
N ALA A 265 13.60 18.66 1.01
CA ALA A 265 14.86 18.40 0.32
C ALA A 265 15.35 16.97 0.56
N GLN A 266 15.29 16.47 1.79
CA GLN A 266 15.70 15.12 2.14
C GLN A 266 14.79 14.07 1.50
N TYR A 267 13.47 14.29 1.57
CA TYR A 267 12.49 13.41 0.97
C TYR A 267 12.66 13.29 -0.54
N LEU A 268 12.74 14.42 -1.27
CA LEU A 268 12.91 14.40 -2.71
C LEU A 268 14.23 13.78 -3.14
N LYS A 269 15.30 13.95 -2.34
CA LYS A 269 16.58 13.26 -2.57
C LYS A 269 16.42 11.74 -2.45
N GLN A 270 15.78 11.24 -1.40
CA GLN A 270 15.55 9.80 -1.22
C GLN A 270 14.59 9.25 -2.30
N ALA A 271 13.50 9.95 -2.57
CA ALA A 271 12.54 9.60 -3.62
C ALA A 271 13.19 9.48 -4.99
N SER A 272 14.14 10.37 -5.32
CA SER A 272 14.83 10.33 -6.62
C SER A 272 15.63 9.04 -6.84
N ASP A 273 16.02 8.36 -5.77
CA ASP A 273 16.76 7.10 -5.79
C ASP A 273 15.86 5.88 -6.02
N LEU A 274 14.53 6.04 -5.99
CA LEU A 274 13.61 4.92 -6.19
C LEU A 274 13.43 4.61 -7.69
N GLN A 275 13.55 3.34 -8.06
CA GLN A 275 13.10 2.80 -9.35
C GLN A 275 11.75 2.10 -9.13
N VAL A 276 10.76 2.39 -9.99
CA VAL A 276 9.44 1.74 -9.97
C VAL A 276 9.11 1.23 -11.37
N VAL A 277 8.76 -0.06 -11.48
CA VAL A 277 8.38 -0.72 -12.73
C VAL A 277 7.08 -1.47 -12.53
N ALA A 278 6.05 -1.17 -13.32
CA ALA A 278 4.75 -1.80 -13.19
C ALA A 278 4.08 -2.08 -14.54
N TYR A 279 3.99 -3.36 -14.88
CA TYR A 279 3.50 -3.84 -16.17
C TYR A 279 2.42 -4.91 -16.03
N ALA A 280 1.58 -5.01 -17.07
CA ALA A 280 0.64 -6.10 -17.24
C ALA A 280 1.23 -7.21 -18.12
N PHE A 281 1.31 -8.43 -17.58
CA PHE A 281 1.57 -9.66 -18.34
C PHE A 281 0.25 -10.17 -18.92
N THR A 282 0.07 -10.03 -20.24
CA THR A 282 -1.20 -10.29 -20.92
C THR A 282 -1.30 -11.63 -21.65
N SER A 283 -0.25 -12.45 -21.65
CA SER A 283 -0.27 -13.75 -22.35
C SER A 283 -1.29 -14.72 -21.74
N PHE A 284 -1.45 -14.70 -20.41
CA PHE A 284 -2.44 -15.50 -19.68
C PHE A 284 -2.59 -15.04 -18.22
N GLY A 285 -3.61 -15.57 -17.53
CA GLY A 285 -3.85 -15.35 -16.11
C GLY A 285 -4.30 -16.61 -15.38
N LYS A 286 -4.99 -16.44 -14.23
CA LYS A 286 -5.36 -17.56 -13.36
C LYS A 286 -6.24 -18.61 -14.02
N LYS A 287 -7.06 -18.24 -15.01
CA LYS A 287 -7.92 -19.22 -15.70
C LYS A 287 -7.08 -20.28 -16.41
N LEU A 288 -5.90 -19.92 -16.93
CA LEU A 288 -5.04 -20.88 -17.62
C LEU A 288 -4.19 -21.68 -16.63
N THR A 289 -3.55 -21.05 -15.65
CA THR A 289 -2.71 -21.79 -14.69
C THR A 289 -3.53 -22.80 -13.88
N LYS A 290 -4.77 -22.45 -13.51
CA LYS A 290 -5.69 -23.37 -12.82
C LYS A 290 -6.09 -24.58 -13.66
N LYS A 291 -6.20 -24.45 -14.99
CA LYS A 291 -6.43 -25.62 -15.89
C LYS A 291 -5.29 -26.62 -15.85
N LYS A 292 -4.08 -26.17 -15.48
CA LYS A 292 -2.90 -27.01 -15.25
C LYS A 292 -2.74 -27.42 -13.77
N MET A 293 -3.76 -27.19 -12.94
CA MET A 293 -3.74 -27.45 -11.49
C MET A 293 -2.64 -26.68 -10.73
N LEU A 294 -2.21 -25.54 -11.27
CA LEU A 294 -1.21 -24.67 -10.65
C LEU A 294 -1.89 -23.45 -10.01
N HIS A 295 -1.77 -23.31 -8.69
CA HIS A 295 -2.30 -22.15 -7.98
C HIS A 295 -1.57 -20.88 -8.48
N PRO A 296 -2.28 -19.83 -8.90
CA PRO A 296 -1.67 -18.70 -9.63
C PRO A 296 -0.73 -17.86 -8.76
N ASP A 297 -0.96 -17.79 -7.46
CA ASP A 297 -0.08 -17.08 -6.53
C ASP A 297 1.28 -17.79 -6.39
N THR A 298 1.24 -19.10 -6.09
CA THR A 298 2.43 -19.96 -6.06
C THR A 298 3.18 -19.99 -7.39
N PHE A 299 2.45 -19.94 -8.50
CA PHE A 299 3.06 -19.80 -9.82
C PHE A 299 3.90 -18.53 -9.93
N ILE A 300 3.39 -17.40 -9.44
CA ILE A 300 4.13 -16.13 -9.48
C ILE A 300 5.33 -16.16 -8.51
N GLN A 301 5.16 -16.66 -7.29
CA GLN A 301 6.25 -16.78 -6.31
C GLN A 301 7.40 -17.64 -6.83
N LEU A 302 7.10 -18.79 -7.43
CA LEU A 302 8.13 -19.65 -8.00
C LEU A 302 8.76 -19.02 -9.25
N ALA A 303 7.97 -18.39 -10.13
CA ALA A 303 8.53 -17.65 -11.26
C ALA A 303 9.50 -16.54 -10.80
N LEU A 304 9.17 -15.85 -9.70
CA LEU A 304 10.04 -14.82 -9.12
C LEU A 304 11.33 -15.41 -8.55
N GLN A 305 11.28 -16.57 -7.88
CA GLN A 305 12.49 -17.29 -7.45
C GLN A 305 13.39 -17.64 -8.64
N LEU A 306 12.82 -18.14 -9.74
CA LEU A 306 13.57 -18.45 -10.95
C LEU A 306 14.15 -17.19 -11.62
N ALA A 307 13.37 -16.12 -11.71
CA ALA A 307 13.79 -14.85 -12.28
C ALA A 307 14.96 -14.24 -11.50
N TYR A 308 14.86 -14.20 -10.17
CA TYR A 308 15.94 -13.71 -9.31
C TYR A 308 17.19 -14.59 -9.44
N TYR A 309 17.03 -15.92 -9.40
CA TYR A 309 18.14 -16.86 -9.54
C TYR A 309 18.89 -16.68 -10.86
N ARG A 310 18.16 -16.45 -11.97
CA ARG A 310 18.75 -16.14 -13.29
C ARG A 310 19.47 -14.81 -13.31
N LEU A 311 18.90 -13.78 -12.67
CA LEU A 311 19.46 -12.43 -12.69
C LEU A 311 20.74 -12.32 -11.85
N HIS A 312 20.74 -12.92 -10.66
CA HIS A 312 21.78 -12.73 -9.65
C HIS A 312 22.67 -13.97 -9.43
N GLY A 313 22.39 -15.08 -10.13
CA GLY A 313 23.17 -16.32 -10.02
C GLY A 313 23.08 -17.01 -8.65
N SER A 314 22.19 -16.56 -7.77
CA SER A 314 22.07 -17.07 -6.40
C SER A 314 20.63 -17.02 -5.88
N PRO A 315 20.29 -17.84 -4.86
CA PRO A 315 18.98 -17.79 -4.20
C PRO A 315 18.67 -16.43 -3.55
N GLY A 316 17.50 -15.86 -3.82
CA GLY A 316 17.03 -14.64 -3.16
C GLY A 316 16.10 -14.96 -1.99
N CYS A 317 16.53 -14.66 -0.75
CA CYS A 317 15.68 -14.81 0.43
C CYS A 317 14.43 -13.95 0.27
N CYS A 318 13.27 -14.58 0.34
CA CYS A 318 12.00 -13.99 -0.06
C CYS A 318 10.99 -14.04 1.07
N TYR A 319 10.46 -12.87 1.39
CA TYR A 319 9.29 -12.66 2.23
C TYR A 319 8.05 -12.63 1.35
N GLU A 320 7.04 -13.41 1.70
CA GLU A 320 5.68 -13.26 1.19
C GLU A 320 4.70 -13.09 2.36
N THR A 321 3.76 -12.15 2.21
CA THR A 321 2.68 -11.96 3.18
C THR A 321 1.67 -13.11 3.14
N ALA A 322 1.48 -13.80 4.27
CA ALA A 322 0.31 -14.64 4.53
C ALA A 322 -0.65 -13.95 5.50
N MET A 323 -1.90 -13.74 5.12
CA MET A 323 -2.90 -13.18 6.03
C MET A 323 -3.29 -14.20 7.12
N THR A 324 -3.45 -13.74 8.36
CA THR A 324 -3.86 -14.56 9.51
C THR A 324 -5.23 -14.16 10.06
N ARG A 325 -6.08 -13.56 9.23
CA ARG A 325 -7.40 -13.02 9.63
C ARG A 325 -8.41 -14.10 10.06
N TYR A 326 -8.05 -15.38 10.08
CA TYR A 326 -8.85 -16.41 10.77
C TYR A 326 -8.90 -16.19 12.29
N PHE A 327 -7.93 -15.47 12.84
CA PHE A 327 -7.80 -15.19 14.26
C PHE A 327 -8.21 -13.75 14.59
N TYR A 328 -8.67 -13.53 15.81
CA TYR A 328 -9.02 -12.20 16.32
C TYR A 328 -7.83 -11.23 16.17
N HIS A 329 -8.07 -10.11 15.49
CA HIS A 329 -7.05 -9.09 15.14
C HIS A 329 -5.85 -9.65 14.37
N GLY A 330 -6.03 -10.79 13.70
CA GLY A 330 -5.00 -11.38 12.85
C GLY A 330 -4.58 -10.45 11.71
N ARG A 331 -3.28 -10.20 11.60
CA ARG A 331 -2.67 -9.44 10.49
C ARG A 331 -1.96 -10.38 9.53
N THR A 332 -0.67 -10.62 9.78
CA THR A 332 0.22 -11.30 8.84
C THR A 332 1.19 -12.25 9.52
N GLU A 333 1.54 -13.30 8.77
CA GLU A 333 2.71 -14.15 8.96
C GLU A 333 3.61 -14.06 7.71
N THR A 334 4.88 -14.43 7.83
CA THR A 334 5.83 -14.56 6.72
C THR A 334 5.82 -15.96 6.14
N VAL A 335 5.63 -16.05 4.83
CA VAL A 335 5.96 -17.24 4.03
C VAL A 335 7.35 -17.02 3.43
N ARG A 336 8.26 -17.97 3.64
CA ARG A 336 9.62 -17.91 3.09
C ARG A 336 9.70 -18.67 1.77
N SER A 337 9.46 -17.99 0.65
CA SER A 337 9.34 -18.64 -0.68
C SER A 337 10.63 -19.29 -1.18
N CYS A 338 11.79 -18.84 -0.67
CA CYS A 338 13.11 -19.37 -0.99
C CYS A 338 13.38 -20.71 -0.26
N THR A 339 12.72 -21.77 -0.73
CA THR A 339 12.82 -23.12 -0.14
C THR A 339 13.87 -23.98 -0.84
N VAL A 340 14.29 -25.06 -0.18
CA VAL A 340 15.18 -26.06 -0.78
C VAL A 340 14.58 -26.60 -2.09
N GLU A 341 13.28 -26.88 -2.10
CA GLU A 341 12.55 -27.37 -3.27
C GLU A 341 12.51 -26.34 -4.41
N ALA A 342 12.27 -25.07 -4.10
CA ALA A 342 12.30 -23.99 -5.09
C ALA A 342 13.70 -23.83 -5.69
N ILE A 343 14.77 -23.89 -4.88
CA ILE A 343 16.14 -23.76 -5.37
C ILE A 343 16.58 -24.97 -6.20
N LYS A 344 16.24 -26.19 -5.78
CA LYS A 344 16.48 -27.40 -6.57
C LYS A 344 15.80 -27.30 -7.94
N TRP A 345 14.57 -26.81 -7.99
CA TRP A 345 13.88 -26.56 -9.24
C TRP A 345 14.57 -25.48 -10.09
N CYS A 346 14.94 -24.33 -9.50
CA CYS A 346 15.66 -23.26 -10.20
C CYS A 346 16.97 -23.77 -10.83
N GLN A 347 17.74 -24.56 -10.08
CA GLN A 347 18.96 -25.22 -10.55
C GLN A 347 18.66 -26.14 -11.73
N SER A 348 17.66 -27.01 -11.64
CA SER A 348 17.29 -27.89 -12.77
C SER A 348 16.85 -27.11 -14.02
N MET A 349 16.20 -25.94 -13.85
CA MET A 349 15.84 -25.08 -14.97
C MET A 349 17.05 -24.49 -15.69
N GLN A 350 18.18 -24.30 -14.98
CA GLN A 350 19.44 -23.79 -15.54
C GLN A 350 20.38 -24.90 -16.05
N ASP A 351 20.12 -26.16 -15.67
CA ASP A 351 20.93 -27.30 -16.06
C ASP A 351 20.59 -27.77 -17.50
N PRO A 352 21.55 -27.77 -18.44
CA PRO A 352 21.34 -28.29 -19.79
C PRO A 352 21.23 -29.82 -19.84
N SER A 353 21.70 -30.52 -18.81
CA SER A 353 21.62 -31.99 -18.70
C SER A 353 20.32 -32.49 -18.07
N ALA A 354 19.62 -31.63 -17.32
CA ALA A 354 18.35 -31.98 -16.70
C ALA A 354 17.25 -32.18 -17.74
N SER A 355 16.56 -33.32 -17.65
CA SER A 355 15.47 -33.65 -18.58
C SER A 355 14.25 -32.76 -18.34
N PHE A 356 13.39 -32.65 -19.35
CA PHE A 356 12.11 -31.93 -19.21
C PHE A 356 11.24 -32.49 -18.06
N LEU A 357 11.17 -33.82 -17.95
CA LEU A 357 10.42 -34.50 -16.90
C LEU A 357 10.98 -34.17 -15.51
N GLU A 358 12.29 -34.15 -15.35
CA GLU A 358 12.94 -33.78 -14.10
C GLU A 358 12.62 -32.33 -13.69
N LYS A 359 12.75 -31.38 -14.63
CA LYS A 359 12.40 -29.97 -14.40
C LYS A 359 10.95 -29.84 -13.95
N GLN A 360 10.03 -30.56 -14.59
CA GLN A 360 8.62 -30.56 -14.23
C GLN A 360 8.38 -31.14 -12.83
N GLN A 361 8.97 -32.29 -12.52
CA GLN A 361 8.82 -32.94 -11.21
C GLN A 361 9.34 -32.04 -10.08
N ASN A 362 10.52 -31.45 -10.25
CA ASN A 362 11.06 -30.50 -9.29
C ASN A 362 10.15 -29.27 -9.14
N MET A 363 9.58 -28.76 -10.24
CA MET A 363 8.61 -27.66 -10.18
C MET A 363 7.39 -28.04 -9.33
N LEU A 364 6.78 -29.19 -9.59
CA LEU A 364 5.58 -29.64 -8.85
C LEU A 364 5.87 -29.88 -7.37
N GLN A 365 7.07 -30.34 -7.01
CA GLN A 365 7.51 -30.44 -5.61
C GLN A 365 7.60 -29.06 -4.95
N ALA A 366 8.19 -28.08 -5.64
CA ALA A 366 8.24 -26.69 -5.16
C ALA A 366 6.83 -26.10 -4.97
N PHE A 367 5.90 -26.38 -5.90
CA PHE A 367 4.48 -25.99 -5.76
C PHE A 367 3.85 -26.61 -4.51
N ALA A 368 4.02 -27.93 -4.31
CA ALA A 368 3.45 -28.62 -3.16
C ALA A 368 3.99 -28.05 -1.84
N LYS A 369 5.30 -27.80 -1.76
CA LYS A 369 5.95 -27.19 -0.60
C LYS A 369 5.38 -25.81 -0.30
N HIS A 370 5.36 -24.93 -1.30
CA HIS A 370 4.90 -23.55 -1.14
C HIS A 370 3.42 -23.48 -0.75
N ASN A 371 2.55 -24.26 -1.40
CA ASN A 371 1.13 -24.33 -1.06
C ASN A 371 0.91 -24.78 0.39
N LYS A 372 1.69 -25.77 0.86
CA LYS A 372 1.62 -26.22 2.26
C LYS A 372 2.05 -25.11 3.22
N MET A 373 3.15 -24.42 2.94
CA MET A 373 3.63 -23.34 3.80
C MET A 373 2.63 -22.19 3.88
N MET A 374 2.05 -21.74 2.76
CA MET A 374 1.03 -20.70 2.76
C MET A 374 -0.20 -21.09 3.60
N LYS A 375 -0.66 -22.33 3.46
CA LYS A 375 -1.75 -22.88 4.28
C LYS A 375 -1.39 -22.88 5.77
N ASP A 376 -0.21 -23.35 6.12
CA ASP A 376 0.23 -23.44 7.51
C ASP A 376 0.42 -22.04 8.12
N CYS A 377 1.05 -21.11 7.40
CA CYS A 377 1.28 -19.74 7.86
C CYS A 377 -0.04 -18.99 8.07
N SER A 378 -0.96 -19.05 7.11
CA SER A 378 -2.29 -18.43 7.27
C SER A 378 -3.11 -19.06 8.41
N ALA A 379 -2.88 -20.33 8.72
CA ALA A 379 -3.45 -21.03 9.87
C ALA A 379 -2.67 -20.82 11.19
N GLY A 380 -1.77 -19.84 11.28
CA GLY A 380 -1.05 -19.49 12.51
C GLY A 380 0.05 -20.48 12.89
N LYS A 381 0.56 -21.26 11.93
CA LYS A 381 1.62 -22.26 12.12
C LYS A 381 2.92 -21.88 11.41
N GLY A 382 3.04 -20.62 10.96
CA GLY A 382 4.34 -20.07 10.58
C GLY A 382 5.22 -19.84 11.81
N PHE A 383 6.45 -19.41 11.58
CA PHE A 383 7.44 -19.31 12.65
C PHE A 383 8.08 -17.93 12.79
N ASP A 384 8.03 -17.06 11.78
CA ASP A 384 8.71 -15.76 11.83
C ASP A 384 8.15 -14.88 12.96
N ARG A 385 6.82 -14.77 13.10
CA ARG A 385 6.20 -14.04 14.22
C ARG A 385 6.42 -14.73 15.57
N HIS A 386 6.47 -16.06 15.60
CA HIS A 386 6.78 -16.81 16.81
C HIS A 386 8.20 -16.48 17.31
N LEU A 387 9.21 -16.55 16.43
CA LEU A 387 10.59 -16.21 16.78
C LEU A 387 10.73 -14.74 17.20
N LEU A 388 10.01 -13.82 16.55
CA LEU A 388 9.95 -12.43 17.00
C LEU A 388 9.41 -12.33 18.43
N GLY A 389 8.35 -13.06 18.78
CA GLY A 389 7.81 -13.11 20.14
C GLY A 389 8.85 -13.53 21.17
N LEU A 390 9.63 -14.58 20.89
CA LEU A 390 10.71 -15.03 21.78
C LEU A 390 11.80 -13.97 21.96
N LEU A 391 12.18 -13.28 20.88
CA LEU A 391 13.15 -12.18 20.95
C LEU A 391 12.63 -11.00 21.79
N LEU A 392 11.35 -10.65 21.64
CA LEU A 392 10.74 -9.56 22.39
C LEU A 392 10.64 -9.90 23.89
N ILE A 393 10.28 -11.14 24.25
CA ILE A 393 10.29 -11.60 25.64
C ILE A 393 11.69 -11.45 26.24
N ALA A 394 12.74 -11.91 25.54
CA ALA A 394 14.11 -11.76 26.03
C ALA A 394 14.48 -10.28 26.27
N LYS A 395 14.05 -9.37 25.39
CA LYS A 395 14.26 -7.93 25.56
C LYS A 395 13.50 -7.34 26.73
N GLU A 396 12.24 -7.73 26.93
CA GLU A 396 11.39 -7.26 28.03
C GLU A 396 11.94 -7.71 29.39
N GLU A 397 12.51 -8.92 29.45
CA GLU A 397 13.18 -9.46 30.64
C GLU A 397 14.62 -8.93 30.83
N GLY A 398 15.10 -8.04 29.96
CA GLY A 398 16.45 -7.46 30.05
C GLY A 398 17.58 -8.47 29.81
N LEU A 399 17.28 -9.60 29.17
CA LEU A 399 18.26 -10.63 28.84
C LEU A 399 19.10 -10.22 27.61
N PRO A 400 20.34 -10.75 27.47
CA PRO A 400 21.08 -10.58 26.23
C PRO A 400 20.31 -11.20 25.05
N VAL A 401 20.52 -10.65 23.86
CA VAL A 401 19.92 -11.20 22.62
C VAL A 401 20.38 -12.65 22.46
N PRO A 402 19.46 -13.63 22.38
CA PRO A 402 19.84 -15.04 22.23
C PRO A 402 20.66 -15.29 20.96
N GLU A 403 21.63 -16.20 21.04
CA GLU A 403 22.61 -16.46 19.96
C GLU A 403 21.96 -16.78 18.60
N LEU A 404 20.78 -17.42 18.61
CA LEU A 404 19.96 -17.72 17.44
C LEU A 404 19.68 -16.47 16.57
N PHE A 405 19.49 -15.30 17.19
CA PHE A 405 19.18 -14.06 16.48
C PHE A 405 20.44 -13.29 16.02
N THR A 406 21.60 -13.64 16.56
CA THR A 406 22.91 -13.09 16.16
C THR A 406 23.66 -13.98 15.18
N ASP A 407 23.22 -15.23 14.99
CA ASP A 407 23.75 -16.13 13.97
C ASP A 407 23.66 -15.46 12.58
N PRO A 408 24.77 -15.36 11.82
CA PRO A 408 24.75 -14.84 10.45
C PRO A 408 23.70 -15.48 9.53
N LEU A 409 23.27 -16.71 9.78
CA LEU A 409 22.22 -17.38 9.01
C LEU A 409 20.82 -16.83 9.30
N PHE A 410 20.57 -16.28 10.49
CA PHE A 410 19.30 -15.63 10.82
C PHE A 410 19.05 -14.45 9.88
N SER A 411 20.03 -13.55 9.75
CA SER A 411 19.94 -12.39 8.85
C SER A 411 20.08 -12.77 7.38
N ARG A 412 21.01 -13.67 7.02
CA ARG A 412 21.18 -14.12 5.62
C ARG A 412 19.92 -14.79 5.06
N SER A 413 19.15 -15.47 5.91
CA SER A 413 17.86 -16.07 5.52
C SER A 413 16.69 -15.05 5.49
N GLY A 414 16.95 -13.78 5.78
CA GLY A 414 15.99 -12.67 5.73
C GLY A 414 15.55 -12.12 7.10
N GLY A 415 15.89 -12.79 8.21
CA GLY A 415 15.52 -12.36 9.56
C GLY A 415 16.05 -10.96 9.89
N GLY A 416 15.34 -10.23 10.76
CA GLY A 416 15.71 -8.86 11.13
C GLY A 416 15.48 -7.84 10.02
N GLY A 417 14.63 -8.15 9.03
CA GLY A 417 14.31 -7.24 7.93
C GLY A 417 15.33 -7.28 6.79
N ASN A 418 15.92 -8.44 6.52
CA ASN A 418 16.99 -8.61 5.53
C ASN A 418 16.55 -9.35 4.25
N PHE A 419 15.25 -9.35 3.94
CA PHE A 419 14.74 -10.02 2.74
C PHE A 419 15.05 -9.19 1.48
N VAL A 420 15.84 -9.76 0.57
CA VAL A 420 16.13 -9.14 -0.74
C VAL A 420 14.92 -9.16 -1.68
N LEU A 421 13.92 -9.99 -1.39
CA LEU A 421 12.63 -9.99 -2.07
C LEU A 421 11.53 -9.78 -1.03
N SER A 422 10.93 -8.59 -0.99
CA SER A 422 9.78 -8.28 -0.14
C SER A 422 8.50 -8.27 -0.98
N THR A 423 7.62 -9.26 -0.78
CA THR A 423 6.55 -9.56 -1.72
C THR A 423 5.18 -9.72 -1.08
N SER A 424 4.13 -9.47 -1.87
CA SER A 424 2.75 -9.77 -1.47
C SER A 424 1.83 -9.84 -2.68
N LEU A 425 0.92 -10.81 -2.64
CA LEU A 425 -0.31 -10.76 -3.43
C LEU A 425 -1.21 -9.62 -2.92
N VAL A 426 -1.68 -8.78 -3.83
CA VAL A 426 -2.61 -7.66 -3.60
C VAL A 426 -4.06 -8.07 -3.95
N GLY A 427 -4.28 -9.35 -4.19
CA GLY A 427 -5.59 -9.97 -4.38
C GLY A 427 -6.02 -10.11 -5.83
N TYR A 428 -7.33 -10.18 -6.03
CA TYR A 428 -7.97 -10.49 -7.32
C TYR A 428 -8.90 -9.36 -7.81
N LEU A 429 -8.85 -8.20 -7.16
CA LEU A 429 -9.85 -7.13 -7.25
C LEU A 429 -9.37 -5.94 -8.09
N ARG A 430 -8.59 -6.18 -9.15
CA ARG A 430 -8.14 -5.15 -10.12
C ARG A 430 -7.34 -3.95 -9.56
N VAL A 431 -7.05 -3.91 -8.26
CA VAL A 431 -6.23 -2.90 -7.59
C VAL A 431 -4.80 -3.40 -7.46
N GLN A 432 -3.82 -2.53 -7.72
CA GLN A 432 -2.40 -2.78 -7.52
C GLN A 432 -1.88 -1.86 -6.40
N GLY A 433 -0.90 -2.36 -5.64
CA GLY A 433 -0.15 -1.58 -4.66
C GLY A 433 1.33 -1.94 -4.72
N VAL A 434 2.15 -1.14 -4.06
CA VAL A 434 3.60 -1.33 -4.00
C VAL A 434 4.16 -0.61 -2.76
N VAL A 435 5.28 -1.11 -2.23
CA VAL A 435 6.12 -0.38 -1.28
C VAL A 435 7.58 -0.41 -1.76
N VAL A 436 8.43 0.38 -1.13
CA VAL A 436 9.88 0.36 -1.38
C VAL A 436 10.52 -0.96 -0.91
N PRO A 437 11.73 -1.30 -1.38
CA PRO A 437 12.45 -2.48 -0.90
C PRO A 437 12.71 -2.45 0.61
N MET A 438 12.74 -3.64 1.22
CA MET A 438 13.03 -3.79 2.66
C MET A 438 14.51 -3.50 2.99
N VAL A 439 15.41 -3.81 2.05
CA VAL A 439 16.86 -3.56 2.16
C VAL A 439 17.37 -2.81 0.93
N HIS A 440 18.52 -2.15 1.07
CA HIS A 440 19.15 -1.38 0.01
C HIS A 440 19.43 -2.22 -1.25
N ASN A 441 19.91 -3.45 -1.09
CA ASN A 441 20.20 -4.40 -2.17
C ASN A 441 19.03 -5.36 -2.47
N GLY A 442 17.79 -4.89 -2.29
CA GLY A 442 16.59 -5.70 -2.44
C GLY A 442 15.58 -5.11 -3.40
N TYR A 443 14.47 -5.83 -3.53
CA TYR A 443 13.31 -5.45 -4.31
C TYR A 443 12.04 -5.48 -3.46
N GLY A 444 11.13 -4.56 -3.72
CA GLY A 444 9.70 -4.78 -3.48
C GLY A 444 9.10 -5.45 -4.73
N PHE A 445 8.32 -6.52 -4.58
CA PHE A 445 7.64 -7.18 -5.70
C PHE A 445 6.20 -7.55 -5.35
N PHE A 446 5.24 -6.85 -5.93
CA PHE A 446 3.83 -6.96 -5.62
C PHE A 446 3.04 -7.29 -6.88
N TYR A 447 1.93 -7.99 -6.73
CA TYR A 447 1.13 -8.38 -7.89
C TYR A 447 -0.32 -8.57 -7.54
N HIS A 448 -1.20 -8.36 -8.51
CA HIS A 448 -2.58 -8.78 -8.45
C HIS A 448 -2.88 -9.73 -9.59
N ILE A 449 -3.88 -10.59 -9.40
CA ILE A 449 -4.16 -11.68 -10.32
C ILE A 449 -5.55 -11.49 -10.94
N ARG A 450 -5.62 -11.44 -12.27
CA ARG A 450 -6.88 -11.48 -13.02
C ARG A 450 -7.06 -12.82 -13.72
N ASP A 451 -8.22 -12.99 -14.33
CA ASP A 451 -8.59 -14.18 -15.09
C ASP A 451 -7.62 -14.48 -16.24
N ASP A 452 -7.24 -13.44 -16.98
CA ASP A 452 -6.54 -13.48 -18.26
C ASP A 452 -5.17 -12.81 -18.23
N ARG A 453 -4.77 -12.21 -17.11
CA ARG A 453 -3.47 -11.52 -16.95
C ARG A 453 -2.96 -11.53 -15.52
N PHE A 454 -1.65 -11.31 -15.38
CA PHE A 454 -1.02 -10.92 -14.12
C PHE A 454 -0.56 -9.47 -14.22
N VAL A 455 -0.72 -8.69 -13.16
CA VAL A 455 -0.17 -7.33 -13.10
C VAL A 455 0.86 -7.32 -11.98
N VAL A 456 2.04 -6.82 -12.28
CA VAL A 456 3.18 -6.79 -11.36
C VAL A 456 3.65 -5.36 -11.15
N ALA A 457 4.12 -5.05 -9.95
CA ALA A 457 4.78 -3.82 -9.58
C ALA A 457 6.05 -4.17 -8.80
N CYS A 458 7.20 -3.71 -9.29
CA CYS A 458 8.51 -3.95 -8.72
C CYS A 458 9.21 -2.64 -8.39
N THR A 459 9.88 -2.58 -7.25
CA THR A 459 10.69 -1.45 -6.81
C THR A 459 12.12 -1.90 -6.52
N ALA A 460 13.07 -1.00 -6.73
CA ALA A 460 14.49 -1.17 -6.41
C ALA A 460 15.10 0.20 -6.08
N TRP A 461 16.30 0.23 -5.51
CA TRP A 461 17.07 1.45 -5.29
C TRP A 461 18.08 1.64 -6.42
N LYS A 462 18.02 2.77 -7.14
CA LYS A 462 18.93 3.10 -8.25
C LYS A 462 20.40 3.15 -7.78
N SER A 463 20.63 3.54 -6.53
CA SER A 463 21.95 3.56 -5.91
C SER A 463 22.54 2.17 -5.66
N CYS A 464 21.74 1.09 -5.72
CA CYS A 464 22.25 -0.27 -5.67
C CYS A 464 22.46 -0.82 -7.09
N LEU A 465 23.72 -0.90 -7.50
CA LEU A 465 24.11 -1.37 -8.84
C LEU A 465 23.77 -2.85 -9.09
N ASP A 466 23.58 -3.63 -8.02
CA ASP A 466 23.20 -5.04 -8.12
C ASP A 466 21.72 -5.22 -8.44
N THR A 467 20.86 -4.21 -8.20
CA THR A 467 19.41 -4.32 -8.40
C THR A 467 18.91 -3.57 -9.63
N ASP A 468 17.96 -4.16 -10.34
CA ASP A 468 17.30 -3.54 -11.49
C ASP A 468 15.87 -4.06 -11.65
N ALA A 469 14.88 -3.25 -11.23
CA ALA A 469 13.47 -3.65 -11.23
C ALA A 469 12.95 -3.96 -12.63
N GLU A 470 13.46 -3.27 -13.66
CA GLU A 470 13.07 -3.49 -15.06
C GLU A 470 13.52 -4.87 -15.53
N LYS A 471 14.79 -5.22 -15.29
CA LYS A 471 15.34 -6.53 -15.64
C LYS A 471 14.65 -7.67 -14.89
N LEU A 472 14.35 -7.49 -13.60
CA LEU A 472 13.65 -8.51 -12.82
C LEU A 472 12.23 -8.75 -13.36
N VAL A 473 11.50 -7.69 -13.73
CA VAL A 473 10.17 -7.81 -14.35
C VAL A 473 10.23 -8.47 -15.73
N GLN A 474 11.24 -8.17 -16.54
CA GLN A 474 11.44 -8.86 -17.81
C GLN A 474 11.71 -10.37 -17.61
N LEU A 475 12.59 -10.72 -16.65
CA LEU A 475 12.94 -12.11 -16.38
C LEU A 475 11.80 -12.92 -15.76
N ILE A 476 10.94 -12.32 -14.94
CA ILE A 476 9.76 -13.03 -14.44
C ILE A 476 8.75 -13.29 -15.57
N PHE A 477 8.60 -12.37 -16.54
CA PHE A 477 7.76 -12.62 -17.71
C PHE A 477 8.32 -13.74 -18.60
N CYS A 478 9.64 -13.83 -18.77
CA CYS A 478 10.26 -15.00 -19.41
C CYS A 478 9.99 -16.28 -18.60
N SER A 479 10.15 -16.22 -17.28
CA SER A 479 9.93 -17.36 -16.39
C SER A 479 8.48 -17.85 -16.41
N PHE A 480 7.49 -16.95 -16.55
CA PHE A 480 6.10 -17.33 -16.76
C PHE A 480 5.90 -18.18 -18.04
N HIS A 481 6.51 -17.76 -19.15
CA HIS A 481 6.43 -18.51 -20.40
C HIS A 481 7.10 -19.89 -20.27
N ASP A 482 8.31 -19.93 -19.72
CA ASP A 482 9.06 -21.18 -19.53
C ASP A 482 8.29 -22.19 -18.66
N MET A 483 7.71 -21.74 -17.56
CA MET A 483 6.91 -22.57 -16.66
C MET A 483 5.65 -23.10 -17.33
N MET A 484 4.98 -22.30 -18.17
CA MET A 484 3.83 -22.77 -18.92
C MET A 484 4.20 -23.74 -20.04
N GLN A 485 5.31 -23.50 -20.74
CA GLN A 485 5.85 -24.43 -21.73
C GLN A 485 6.18 -25.79 -21.08
N LEU A 486 6.77 -25.77 -19.89
CA LEU A 486 7.05 -26.96 -19.07
C LEU A 486 5.78 -27.77 -18.71
N MET A 487 4.60 -27.18 -18.79
CA MET A 487 3.32 -27.87 -18.56
C MET A 487 2.57 -28.24 -19.86
N ASN A 488 3.04 -27.79 -21.01
CA ASN A 488 2.43 -28.08 -22.31
C ASN A 488 3.13 -29.21 -23.04
N THR A 489 4.46 -29.29 -22.96
CA THR A 489 5.26 -30.29 -23.68
C THR A 489 5.27 -31.67 -22.98
N ALA A 490 4.77 -31.77 -21.74
CA ALA A 490 4.76 -33.00 -20.94
C ALA A 490 3.77 -34.09 -21.39
N HIS A 491 2.98 -33.81 -22.42
CA HIS A 491 1.97 -34.72 -22.98
C HIS A 491 2.38 -35.33 -24.33
N LEU A 492 3.61 -35.08 -24.76
CA LEU A 492 4.29 -35.77 -25.87
C LEU A 492 5.42 -36.61 -25.27
#